data_AF-A0A9D7X335-F1
#
_entry.id   AF-A0A9D7X335-F1
#
_cell.length_a   1.000
_cell.length_b   1.000
_cell.length_c   1.000
_cell.angle_alpha   90.00
_cell.angle_beta   90.00
_cell.angle_gamma   90.00
#
_symmetry.space_group_name_H-M   'P 1'
#
loop_
_entity.id
_entity.type
_entity.pdbx_description
1 polymer ?
#
loop_
_entity_poly.entity_id
_entity_poly.type
_entity_poly.pdbx_seq_one_letter_code
_entity_poly.pdbx_strand_id
1 'polypeptide(L)'
;MNLREHFVKYEAVVHMADAVFDRVKKDFPKEVFCREKCSDCCYAIFDLTLIEALYLNDKFLKKFTGKEKNDLIEIAGKTDRALTKMKRDAYKEVKTGANELEIVGKMSQERVRCPLLGANDLCVMYEHRPLTCRIYGIPTSTAGVSHICGRTNFTQGQPYPTLNMDKIYTQLQLLSAQLVKDIKSDNIKMHEMLIPVSMTIVTDFNEEYLGVRKNE
;
A
#
# COMPACT_ATOMS: atom_id res chain seq x y z
N MET A 1 3.12 14.27 -18.53
CA MET A 1 2.61 12.87 -18.60
C MET A 1 1.14 12.71 -18.17
N ASN A 2 0.29 12.00 -18.92
CA ASN A 2 -1.11 11.70 -18.56
C ASN A 2 -1.26 10.22 -18.17
N LEU A 3 -1.64 9.93 -16.92
CA LEU A 3 -1.78 8.56 -16.39
C LEU A 3 -3.23 8.08 -16.25
N ARG A 4 -4.20 8.86 -16.76
CA ARG A 4 -5.63 8.65 -16.52
C ARG A 4 -6.11 7.24 -16.89
N GLU A 5 -5.69 6.71 -18.04
CA GLU A 5 -6.12 5.38 -18.49
C GLU A 5 -5.63 4.26 -17.56
N HIS A 6 -4.42 4.41 -16.99
CA HIS A 6 -3.90 3.46 -16.01
C HIS A 6 -4.64 3.57 -14.68
N PHE A 7 -4.98 4.80 -14.26
CA PHE A 7 -5.76 5.02 -13.05
C PHE A 7 -7.17 4.43 -13.14
N VAL A 8 -7.84 4.51 -14.29
CA VAL A 8 -9.14 3.84 -14.50
C VAL A 8 -9.03 2.32 -14.30
N LYS A 9 -7.97 1.71 -14.83
CA LYS A 9 -7.72 0.26 -14.65
C LYS A 9 -7.44 -0.09 -13.18
N TYR A 10 -6.68 0.74 -12.49
CA TYR A 10 -6.43 0.57 -11.05
C TYR A 10 -7.71 0.75 -10.21
N GLU A 11 -8.53 1.75 -10.51
CA GLU A 11 -9.81 2.00 -9.85
C GLU A 11 -10.77 0.80 -10.02
N ALA A 12 -10.73 0.10 -11.16
CA ALA A 12 -11.48 -1.14 -11.34
C ALA A 12 -11.03 -2.26 -10.38
N VAL A 13 -9.72 -2.39 -10.12
CA VAL A 13 -9.18 -3.34 -9.11
C VAL A 13 -9.63 -2.95 -7.70
N VAL A 14 -9.59 -1.65 -7.40
CA VAL A 14 -10.08 -1.10 -6.14
C VAL A 14 -11.56 -1.43 -5.92
N HIS A 15 -12.41 -1.19 -6.91
CA HIS A 15 -13.84 -1.51 -6.83
C HIS A 15 -14.10 -3.00 -6.60
N MET A 16 -13.32 -3.89 -7.23
CA MET A 16 -13.43 -5.32 -6.96
C MET A 16 -13.05 -5.66 -5.51
N ALA A 17 -11.98 -5.06 -4.97
CA ALA A 17 -11.57 -5.30 -3.59
C ALA A 17 -12.59 -4.78 -2.59
N ASP A 18 -13.16 -3.59 -2.82
CA ASP A 18 -14.23 -3.03 -1.99
C ASP A 18 -15.47 -3.95 -2.03
N ALA A 19 -15.86 -4.46 -3.20
CA ALA A 19 -16.99 -5.39 -3.32
C ALA A 19 -16.75 -6.73 -2.58
N VAL A 20 -15.52 -7.24 -2.60
CA VAL A 20 -15.15 -8.44 -1.82
C VAL A 20 -15.24 -8.15 -0.32
N PHE A 21 -14.69 -7.02 0.12
CA PHE A 21 -14.74 -6.61 1.52
C PHE A 21 -16.19 -6.48 2.01
N ASP A 22 -17.04 -5.79 1.25
CA ASP A 22 -18.45 -5.57 1.60
C ASP A 22 -19.23 -6.88 1.66
N ARG A 23 -18.93 -7.83 0.75
CA ARG A 23 -19.51 -9.17 0.81
C ARG A 23 -19.12 -9.90 2.10
N VAL A 24 -17.83 -9.95 2.43
CA VAL A 24 -17.37 -10.63 3.66
C VAL A 24 -17.95 -9.94 4.89
N LYS A 25 -18.01 -8.61 4.92
CA LYS A 25 -18.62 -7.85 6.02
C LYS A 25 -20.12 -8.14 6.18
N LYS A 26 -20.85 -8.31 5.07
CA LYS A 26 -22.27 -8.69 5.07
C LYS A 26 -22.48 -10.11 5.57
N ASP A 27 -21.64 -11.05 5.12
CA ASP A 27 -21.76 -12.47 5.45
C ASP A 27 -21.25 -12.77 6.88
N PHE A 28 -20.28 -11.99 7.37
CA PHE A 28 -19.58 -12.16 8.66
C PHE A 28 -19.52 -10.85 9.49
N PRO A 29 -20.67 -10.27 9.88
CA PRO A 29 -20.71 -8.97 10.55
C PRO A 29 -20.18 -8.99 11.99
N LYS A 30 -20.09 -10.17 12.64
CA LYS A 30 -19.55 -10.32 13.99
C LYS A 30 -18.02 -10.45 13.99
N GLU A 31 -17.46 -10.82 12.85
CA GLU A 31 -16.05 -11.07 12.63
C GLU A 31 -15.35 -9.82 12.09
N VAL A 32 -16.02 -9.08 11.21
CA VAL A 32 -15.50 -7.84 10.62
C VAL A 32 -15.86 -6.62 11.46
N PHE A 33 -14.95 -6.20 12.33
CA PHE A 33 -15.11 -4.96 13.11
C PHE A 33 -14.65 -3.70 12.39
N CYS A 34 -14.06 -3.83 11.20
CA CYS A 34 -13.51 -2.70 10.48
C CYS A 34 -14.62 -1.71 10.09
N ARG A 35 -14.45 -0.50 10.62
CA ARG A 35 -15.28 0.68 10.41
C ARG A 35 -14.38 1.89 10.26
N GLU A 36 -14.93 2.98 9.75
CA GLU A 36 -14.26 4.28 9.85
C GLU A 36 -13.76 4.50 11.28
N LYS A 37 -12.54 5.04 11.41
CA LYS A 37 -11.85 5.30 12.68
C LYS A 37 -11.32 4.07 13.44
N CYS A 38 -11.33 2.86 12.87
CA CYS A 38 -10.69 1.69 13.50
C CYS A 38 -9.15 1.82 13.60
N SER A 39 -8.52 2.68 12.77
CA SER A 39 -7.09 3.06 12.66
C SER A 39 -6.00 1.99 12.77
N ASP A 40 -6.32 0.71 12.99
CA ASP A 40 -5.31 -0.34 13.19
C ASP A 40 -4.45 -0.58 11.95
N CYS A 41 -5.08 -0.54 10.77
CA CYS A 41 -4.36 -0.60 9.49
C CYS A 41 -3.38 0.58 9.29
N CYS A 42 -3.58 1.69 10.01
CA CYS A 42 -2.68 2.84 9.97
C CYS A 42 -1.43 2.66 10.83
N TYR A 43 -1.26 1.51 11.48
CA TYR A 43 -0.03 1.13 12.18
C TYR A 43 0.66 -0.08 11.55
N ALA A 44 0.11 -0.62 10.46
CA ALA A 44 0.71 -1.73 9.74
C ALA A 44 1.75 -1.22 8.74
N ILE A 45 2.86 -1.95 8.62
CA ILE A 45 3.89 -1.69 7.62
C ILE A 45 3.58 -2.51 6.37
N PHE A 46 3.48 -1.82 5.23
CA PHE A 46 3.33 -2.43 3.92
C PHE A 46 3.87 -1.46 2.87
N ASP A 47 4.22 -2.01 1.71
CA ASP A 47 4.64 -1.25 0.55
C ASP A 47 3.57 -1.28 -0.53
N LEU A 48 3.58 -0.26 -1.38
CA LEU A 48 2.69 -0.07 -2.53
C LEU A 48 3.37 -0.52 -3.80
N THR A 49 2.59 -1.04 -4.74
CA THR A 49 3.05 -1.17 -6.14
C THR A 49 3.21 0.20 -6.79
N LEU A 50 3.96 0.29 -7.89
CA LEU A 50 4.17 1.56 -8.61
C LEU A 50 2.85 2.24 -8.99
N ILE A 51 1.88 1.49 -9.53
CA ILE A 51 0.57 2.06 -9.92
C ILE A 51 -0.18 2.65 -8.71
N GLU A 52 -0.13 1.98 -7.56
CA GLU A 52 -0.74 2.48 -6.32
C GLU A 52 -0.05 3.74 -5.81
N ALA A 53 1.29 3.76 -5.83
CA ALA A 53 2.08 4.91 -5.41
C ALA A 53 1.79 6.15 -6.27
N LEU A 54 1.80 5.99 -7.59
CA LEU A 54 1.47 7.06 -8.53
C LEU A 54 0.04 7.56 -8.35
N TYR A 55 -0.92 6.65 -8.17
CA TYR A 55 -2.31 7.02 -7.92
C TYR A 55 -2.47 7.81 -6.62
N LEU A 56 -1.89 7.31 -5.52
CA LEU A 56 -1.97 7.96 -4.21
C LEU A 56 -1.30 9.35 -4.24
N ASN A 57 -0.13 9.47 -4.87
CA ASN A 57 0.58 10.74 -5.01
C ASN A 57 -0.24 11.74 -5.85
N ASP A 58 -0.79 11.33 -7.00
CA ASP A 58 -1.65 12.19 -7.83
C ASP A 58 -2.86 12.74 -7.05
N LYS A 59 -3.55 11.87 -6.32
CA LYS A 59 -4.70 12.29 -5.50
C LYS A 59 -4.26 13.18 -4.33
N PHE A 60 -3.11 12.90 -3.72
CA PHE A 60 -2.55 13.72 -2.65
C PHE A 60 -2.23 15.14 -3.13
N LEU A 61 -1.53 15.26 -4.26
CA LEU A 61 -1.15 16.54 -4.87
C LEU A 61 -2.36 17.37 -5.31
N LYS A 62 -3.44 16.71 -5.75
CA LYS A 62 -4.71 17.38 -6.09
C LYS A 62 -5.51 17.81 -4.86
N LYS A 63 -5.39 17.08 -3.75
CA LYS A 63 -6.18 17.31 -2.55
C LYS A 63 -5.56 18.38 -1.64
N PHE A 64 -4.24 18.40 -1.50
CA PHE A 64 -3.56 19.24 -0.51
C PHE A 64 -2.65 20.28 -1.17
N THR A 65 -2.68 21.51 -0.64
CA THR A 65 -1.84 22.62 -1.08
C THR A 65 -1.32 23.42 0.12
N GLY A 66 -0.33 24.29 -0.12
CA GLY A 66 0.18 25.21 0.90
C GLY A 66 0.67 24.52 2.18
N LYS A 67 0.31 25.09 3.33
CA LYS A 67 0.78 24.63 4.64
C LYS A 67 0.38 23.18 4.95
N GLU A 68 -0.87 22.81 4.69
CA GLU A 68 -1.36 21.47 5.01
C GLU A 68 -0.58 20.38 4.25
N LYS A 69 -0.28 20.61 2.96
CA LYS A 69 0.57 19.73 2.17
C LYS A 69 1.97 19.59 2.79
N ASN A 70 2.57 20.71 3.17
CA ASN A 70 3.93 20.72 3.73
C ASN A 70 4.00 19.99 5.08
N ASP A 71 3.01 20.19 5.95
CA ASP A 71 2.92 19.50 7.24
C ASP A 71 2.83 17.98 7.05
N LEU A 72 2.01 17.51 6.09
CA LEU A 72 1.89 16.10 5.74
C LEU A 72 3.18 15.52 5.14
N ILE A 73 3.88 16.27 4.29
CA ILE A 73 5.19 15.88 3.75
C ILE A 73 6.24 15.77 4.85
N GLU A 74 6.24 16.69 5.83
CA GLU A 74 7.17 16.63 6.96
C GLU A 74 6.93 15.38 7.84
N ILE A 75 5.66 15.08 8.13
CA ILE A 75 5.27 13.85 8.84
C ILE A 75 5.71 12.62 8.04
N ALA A 76 5.42 12.59 6.73
CA ALA A 76 5.85 11.51 5.86
C ALA A 76 7.37 11.33 5.85
N GLY A 77 8.15 12.40 5.78
CA GLY A 77 9.61 12.33 5.84
C GLY A 77 10.15 11.81 7.17
N LYS A 78 9.49 12.10 8.30
CA LYS A 78 9.83 11.50 9.60
C LYS A 78 9.56 10.00 9.61
N THR A 79 8.39 9.57 9.13
CA THR A 79 8.04 8.15 9.01
C THR A 79 8.97 7.42 8.05
N ASP A 80 9.33 8.04 6.92
CA ASP A 80 10.18 7.45 5.91
C ASP A 80 11.57 7.12 6.46
N ARG A 81 12.20 8.07 7.17
CA ARG A 81 13.50 7.84 7.82
C ARG A 81 13.47 6.66 8.80
N ALA A 82 12.38 6.50 9.55
CA ALA A 82 12.22 5.38 10.46
C ALA A 82 12.15 4.05 9.70
N LEU A 83 11.36 4.00 8.62
CA LEU A 83 11.23 2.82 7.77
C LEU A 83 12.53 2.50 7.01
N THR A 84 13.24 3.50 6.49
CA THR A 84 14.55 3.30 5.85
C THR A 84 15.57 2.72 6.83
N LYS A 85 15.60 3.22 8.06
CA LYS A 85 16.48 2.67 9.11
C LYS A 85 16.13 1.21 9.39
N MET A 86 14.85 0.90 9.57
CA MET A 86 14.38 -0.47 9.81
C MET A 86 14.74 -1.41 8.65
N LYS A 87 14.46 -1.02 7.40
CA LYS A 87 14.82 -1.80 6.20
C LYS A 87 16.33 -2.02 6.10
N ARG A 88 17.13 -1.00 6.42
CA ARG A 88 18.61 -1.09 6.43
C ARG A 88 19.11 -2.07 7.48
N ASP A 89 18.56 -2.05 8.67
CA ASP A 89 18.98 -2.92 9.76
C ASP A 89 18.55 -4.38 9.48
N ALA A 90 17.32 -4.59 9.01
CA ALA A 90 16.85 -5.88 8.50
C ALA A 90 17.76 -6.46 7.39
N TYR A 91 18.15 -5.63 6.41
CA TYR A 91 19.06 -6.07 5.33
C TYR A 91 20.43 -6.51 5.85
N LYS A 92 20.98 -5.81 6.86
CA LYS A 92 22.25 -6.22 7.49
C LYS A 92 22.11 -7.57 8.20
N GLU A 93 21.02 -7.79 8.93
CA GLU A 93 20.76 -9.05 9.62
C GLU A 93 20.67 -10.23 8.64
N VAL A 94 19.91 -10.08 7.55
CA VAL A 94 19.85 -11.08 6.46
C VAL A 94 21.26 -11.36 5.93
N LYS A 95 22.05 -10.33 5.66
CA LYS A 95 23.42 -10.47 5.15
C LYS A 95 24.35 -11.20 6.13
N THR A 96 24.08 -11.13 7.44
CA THR A 96 24.81 -11.88 8.47
C THR A 96 24.30 -13.30 8.70
N GLY A 97 23.35 -13.78 7.86
CA GLY A 97 22.86 -15.16 7.88
C GLY A 97 21.56 -15.38 8.65
N ALA A 98 20.88 -14.32 9.08
CA ALA A 98 19.58 -14.45 9.72
C ALA A 98 18.50 -14.90 8.71
N ASN A 99 17.49 -15.60 9.21
CA ASN A 99 16.39 -16.10 8.39
C ASN A 99 15.48 -14.95 7.94
N GLU A 100 15.26 -14.82 6.63
CA GLU A 100 14.45 -13.76 6.04
C GLU A 100 12.98 -13.79 6.49
N LEU A 101 12.37 -14.97 6.62
CA LEU A 101 10.99 -15.11 7.10
C LEU A 101 10.84 -14.64 8.56
N GLU A 102 11.85 -14.89 9.39
CA GLU A 102 11.86 -14.42 10.78
C GLU A 102 11.95 -12.89 10.85
N ILE A 103 12.81 -12.28 10.02
CA ILE A 103 12.97 -10.83 9.94
C ILE A 103 11.69 -10.16 9.44
N VAL A 104 11.08 -10.70 8.38
CA VAL A 104 9.78 -10.23 7.87
C VAL A 104 8.71 -10.37 8.95
N GLY A 105 8.71 -11.48 9.68
CA GLY A 105 7.84 -11.69 10.84
C GLY A 105 8.00 -10.61 11.90
N LYS A 106 9.24 -10.31 12.32
CA LYS A 106 9.54 -9.22 13.28
C LYS A 106 9.07 -7.87 12.77
N MET A 107 9.41 -7.52 11.53
CA MET A 107 8.99 -6.27 10.90
C MET A 107 7.46 -6.15 10.82
N SER A 108 6.74 -7.24 10.60
CA SER A 108 5.27 -7.23 10.54
C SER A 108 4.61 -6.89 11.90
N GLN A 109 5.32 -7.10 13.01
CA GLN A 109 4.84 -6.77 14.36
C GLN A 109 5.16 -5.32 14.76
N GLU A 110 6.07 -4.66 14.03
CA GLU A 110 6.41 -3.27 14.28
C GLU A 110 5.23 -2.36 13.96
N ARG A 111 4.91 -1.47 14.91
CA ARG A 111 3.77 -0.54 14.79
C ARG A 111 4.24 0.85 14.40
N VAL A 112 4.40 1.08 13.09
CA VAL A 112 4.79 2.39 12.57
C VAL A 112 3.55 3.17 12.15
N ARG A 113 3.36 4.34 12.77
CA ARG A 113 2.22 5.22 12.46
C ARG A 113 2.31 5.72 11.01
N CYS A 114 1.28 5.44 10.23
CA CYS A 114 1.09 5.92 8.87
C CYS A 114 1.06 7.46 8.86
N PRO A 115 1.75 8.11 7.90
CA PRO A 115 1.79 9.56 7.84
C PRO A 115 0.45 10.18 7.44
N LEU A 116 -0.45 9.39 6.85
CA LEU A 116 -1.78 9.83 6.41
C LEU A 116 -2.84 9.68 7.52
N LEU A 117 -2.49 9.22 8.72
CA LEU A 117 -3.43 9.17 9.85
C LEU A 117 -3.64 10.58 10.41
N GLY A 118 -4.88 11.09 10.32
CA GLY A 118 -5.28 12.40 10.84
C GLY A 118 -5.60 12.38 12.35
N ALA A 119 -6.07 13.52 12.88
CA ALA A 119 -6.31 13.74 14.31
C ALA A 119 -7.48 12.94 14.91
N ASN A 120 -8.40 12.44 14.08
CA ASN A 120 -9.62 11.73 14.52
C ASN A 120 -9.61 10.24 14.17
N ASP A 121 -8.42 9.63 14.17
CA ASP A 121 -8.21 8.23 13.72
C ASP A 121 -8.70 7.95 12.29
N LEU A 122 -8.91 9.02 11.51
CA LEU A 122 -9.36 8.96 10.13
C LEU A 122 -8.20 9.27 9.19
N CYS A 123 -8.02 8.41 8.20
CA CYS A 123 -7.04 8.64 7.14
C CYS A 123 -7.42 9.90 6.35
N VAL A 124 -6.48 10.83 6.19
CA VAL A 124 -6.71 12.04 5.38
C VAL A 124 -6.87 11.71 3.88
N MET A 125 -6.50 10.50 3.47
CA MET A 125 -6.69 9.94 2.13
C MET A 125 -7.70 8.78 2.10
N TYR A 126 -8.69 8.75 3.01
CA TYR A 126 -9.61 7.61 3.16
C TYR A 126 -10.24 7.11 1.84
N GLU A 127 -10.79 8.02 1.02
CA GLU A 127 -11.41 7.69 -0.27
C GLU A 127 -10.42 7.13 -1.31
N HIS A 128 -9.14 7.50 -1.20
CA HIS A 128 -8.07 7.10 -2.12
C HIS A 128 -7.06 6.17 -1.45
N ARG A 129 -7.46 5.51 -0.35
CA ARG A 129 -6.59 4.61 0.39
C ARG A 129 -6.10 3.45 -0.49
N PRO A 130 -4.87 2.97 -0.28
CA PRO A 130 -4.32 1.82 -1.00
C PRO A 130 -5.12 0.53 -0.80
N LEU A 131 -4.87 -0.46 -1.65
CA LEU A 131 -5.64 -1.69 -1.66
C LEU A 131 -5.53 -2.46 -0.34
N THR A 132 -4.32 -2.56 0.22
CA THR A 132 -4.06 -3.19 1.53
C THR A 132 -4.91 -2.56 2.65
N CYS A 133 -5.13 -1.24 2.63
CA CYS A 133 -5.97 -0.56 3.61
C CYS A 133 -7.46 -0.89 3.47
N ARG A 134 -7.93 -1.24 2.26
CA ARG A 134 -9.34 -1.58 1.97
C ARG A 134 -9.69 -2.97 2.48
N ILE A 135 -8.73 -3.88 2.44
CA ILE A 135 -8.95 -5.30 2.74
C ILE A 135 -8.44 -5.74 4.12
N TYR A 136 -7.77 -4.88 4.88
CA TYR A 136 -7.12 -5.21 6.17
C TYR A 136 -8.05 -5.90 7.18
N GLY A 137 -9.37 -5.71 7.08
CA GLY A 137 -10.36 -6.29 8.00
C GLY A 137 -10.94 -7.65 7.60
N ILE A 138 -10.50 -8.26 6.49
CA ILE A 138 -10.99 -9.57 6.02
C ILE A 138 -9.84 -10.57 5.92
N PRO A 139 -10.11 -11.89 5.90
CA PRO A 139 -9.07 -12.90 5.73
C PRO A 139 -8.41 -12.74 4.36
N THR A 140 -7.07 -12.73 4.34
CA THR A 140 -6.27 -12.70 3.12
C THR A 140 -5.33 -13.89 3.07
N SER A 141 -4.85 -14.26 1.89
CA SER A 141 -3.81 -15.29 1.74
C SER A 141 -2.68 -14.83 0.84
N THR A 142 -1.44 -15.08 1.27
CA THR A 142 -0.21 -14.81 0.51
C THR A 142 0.66 -16.05 0.58
N ALA A 143 1.17 -16.52 -0.57
CA ALA A 143 1.97 -17.76 -0.65
C ALA A 143 1.28 -18.98 0.02
N GLY A 144 -0.06 -19.05 -0.08
CA GLY A 144 -0.86 -20.11 0.54
C GLY A 144 -1.07 -20.00 2.06
N VAL A 145 -0.45 -19.02 2.72
CA VAL A 145 -0.63 -18.75 4.15
C VAL A 145 -1.75 -17.75 4.34
N SER A 146 -2.71 -18.09 5.21
CA SER A 146 -3.81 -17.17 5.55
C SER A 146 -3.43 -16.21 6.66
N HIS A 147 -3.83 -14.95 6.53
CA HIS A 147 -3.61 -13.87 7.47
C HIS A 147 -4.94 -13.23 7.87
N ILE A 148 -5.08 -12.95 9.16
CA ILE A 148 -6.23 -12.24 9.72
C ILE A 148 -5.73 -11.06 10.55
N CYS A 149 -6.48 -9.95 10.53
CA CYS A 149 -6.19 -8.83 11.42
C CYS A 149 -6.48 -9.22 12.87
N GLY A 150 -5.56 -8.89 13.79
CA GLY A 150 -5.68 -9.23 15.21
C GLY A 150 -6.85 -8.56 15.95
N ARG A 151 -7.55 -7.62 15.30
CA ARG A 151 -8.78 -7.00 15.83
C ARG A 151 -10.07 -7.65 15.31
N THR A 152 -10.00 -8.67 14.46
CA THR A 152 -11.18 -9.39 13.94
C THR A 152 -11.53 -10.59 14.82
N ASN A 153 -12.76 -11.09 14.75
CA ASN A 153 -13.12 -12.38 15.40
C ASN A 153 -12.96 -13.59 14.46
N PHE A 154 -12.23 -13.45 13.35
CA PHE A 154 -11.93 -14.61 12.53
C PHE A 154 -11.08 -15.61 13.34
N THR A 155 -11.47 -16.87 13.31
CA THR A 155 -10.77 -17.96 14.01
C THR A 155 -9.90 -18.73 13.03
N GLN A 156 -8.62 -18.90 13.35
CA GLN A 156 -7.70 -19.66 12.52
C GLN A 156 -8.15 -21.12 12.37
N GLY A 157 -8.05 -21.67 11.15
CA GLY A 157 -8.47 -23.03 10.83
C GLY A 157 -9.95 -23.19 10.47
N GLN A 158 -10.76 -22.12 10.58
CA GLN A 158 -12.16 -22.13 10.11
C GLN A 158 -12.27 -21.72 8.63
N PRO A 159 -13.28 -22.25 7.89
CA PRO A 159 -13.46 -21.97 6.48
C PRO A 159 -14.14 -20.61 6.25
N TYR A 160 -13.34 -19.54 6.20
CA TYR A 160 -13.82 -18.21 5.81
C TYR A 160 -13.44 -17.90 4.35
N PRO A 161 -14.20 -17.01 3.67
CA PRO A 161 -13.76 -16.47 2.39
C PRO A 161 -12.44 -15.73 2.57
N THR A 162 -11.42 -16.18 1.84
CA THR A 162 -10.07 -15.63 1.91
C THR A 162 -9.68 -14.99 0.59
N LEU A 163 -9.29 -13.72 0.64
CA LEU A 163 -8.85 -12.98 -0.53
C LEU A 163 -7.42 -13.36 -0.89
N ASN A 164 -7.21 -13.88 -2.10
CA ASN A 164 -5.88 -14.24 -2.58
C ASN A 164 -5.10 -12.98 -3.01
N MET A 165 -4.08 -12.62 -2.23
CA MET A 165 -3.24 -11.46 -2.46
C MET A 165 -2.26 -11.65 -3.61
N ASP A 166 -1.78 -12.87 -3.86
CA ASP A 166 -0.85 -13.16 -4.95
C ASP A 166 -1.47 -12.81 -6.32
N LYS A 167 -2.75 -13.10 -6.50
CA LYS A 167 -3.51 -12.72 -7.71
C LYS A 167 -3.64 -11.20 -7.86
N ILE A 168 -3.93 -10.52 -6.76
CA ILE A 168 -4.05 -9.06 -6.72
C ILE A 168 -2.71 -8.40 -7.05
N TYR A 169 -1.64 -8.79 -6.37
CA TYR A 169 -0.30 -8.24 -6.61
C TYR A 169 0.16 -8.48 -8.04
N THR A 170 -0.13 -9.66 -8.59
CA THR A 170 0.14 -9.96 -10.00
C THR A 170 -0.58 -8.98 -10.93
N GLN A 171 -1.86 -8.70 -10.70
CA GLN A 171 -2.62 -7.73 -11.50
C GLN A 171 -2.05 -6.30 -11.37
N LEU A 172 -1.73 -5.86 -10.16
CA LEU A 172 -1.13 -4.54 -9.93
C LEU A 172 0.26 -4.40 -10.57
N GLN A 173 1.05 -5.47 -10.56
CA GLN A 173 2.35 -5.54 -11.24
C GLN A 173 2.20 -5.45 -12.76
N LEU A 174 1.20 -6.14 -13.34
CA LEU A 174 0.91 -6.03 -14.78
C LEU A 174 0.47 -4.62 -15.17
N LEU A 175 -0.37 -3.96 -14.36
CA LEU A 175 -0.76 -2.57 -14.58
C LEU A 175 0.45 -1.63 -14.50
N SER A 176 1.35 -1.87 -13.54
CA SER A 176 2.58 -1.11 -13.37
C SER A 176 3.53 -1.30 -14.56
N ALA A 177 3.70 -2.53 -15.05
CA ALA A 177 4.54 -2.85 -16.21
C ALA A 177 3.99 -2.21 -17.50
N GLN A 178 2.67 -2.28 -17.69
CA GLN A 178 2.02 -1.62 -18.82
C GLN A 178 2.21 -0.10 -18.77
N LEU A 179 2.10 0.51 -17.58
CA LEU A 179 2.37 1.95 -17.39
C LEU A 179 3.81 2.30 -17.78
N VAL A 180 4.80 1.58 -17.24
CA VAL A 180 6.23 1.81 -17.54
C VAL A 180 6.51 1.73 -19.05
N LYS A 181 5.88 0.78 -19.74
CA LYS A 181 5.97 0.64 -21.20
C LYS A 181 5.34 1.83 -21.93
N ASP A 182 4.14 2.24 -21.56
CA ASP A 182 3.37 3.27 -22.26
C ASP A 182 3.98 4.66 -22.09
N ILE A 183 4.62 4.94 -20.95
CA ILE A 183 5.39 6.17 -20.74
C ILE A 183 6.78 6.13 -21.38
N LYS A 184 7.14 5.03 -22.07
CA LYS A 184 8.46 4.79 -22.69
C LYS A 184 9.61 5.05 -21.71
N SER A 185 9.48 4.51 -20.50
CA SER A 185 10.50 4.66 -19.47
C SER A 185 11.77 3.89 -19.83
N ASP A 186 12.93 4.49 -19.60
CA ASP A 186 14.23 3.81 -19.61
C ASP A 186 14.43 2.92 -18.36
N ASN A 187 13.67 3.18 -17.29
CA ASN A 187 13.69 2.39 -16.06
C ASN A 187 12.78 1.18 -16.19
N ILE A 188 13.12 0.23 -17.08
CA ILE A 188 12.25 -0.89 -17.45
C ILE A 188 11.81 -1.78 -16.28
N LYS A 189 12.60 -1.87 -15.20
CA LYS A 189 12.27 -2.66 -14.00
C LYS A 189 11.53 -1.89 -12.92
N MET A 190 11.20 -0.62 -13.15
CA MET A 190 10.53 0.24 -12.16
C MET A 190 9.19 -0.33 -11.70
N HIS A 191 8.51 -1.13 -12.53
CA HIS A 191 7.25 -1.75 -12.14
C HIS A 191 7.41 -2.71 -10.94
N GLU A 192 8.60 -3.30 -10.75
CA GLU A 192 8.90 -4.20 -9.63
C GLU A 192 9.11 -3.46 -8.31
N MET A 193 9.17 -2.12 -8.33
CA MET A 193 9.40 -1.33 -7.12
C MET A 193 8.22 -1.44 -6.15
N LEU A 194 8.58 -1.62 -4.88
CA LEU A 194 7.68 -1.57 -3.74
C LEU A 194 7.99 -0.30 -2.93
N ILE A 195 6.99 0.57 -2.81
CA ILE A 195 7.16 1.95 -2.34
C ILE A 195 6.34 2.14 -1.05
N PRO A 196 6.96 2.46 0.10
CA PRO A 196 6.22 2.80 1.31
C PRO A 196 5.24 3.96 1.09
N VAL A 197 4.16 4.00 1.87
CA VAL A 197 3.24 5.15 1.86
C VAL A 197 3.99 6.45 2.17
N SER A 198 4.95 6.45 3.09
CA SER A 198 5.78 7.62 3.40
C SER A 198 6.56 8.12 2.19
N MET A 199 7.27 7.21 1.51
CA MET A 199 8.07 7.50 0.33
C MET A 199 7.20 8.04 -0.81
N THR A 200 5.99 7.49 -0.98
CA THR A 200 5.02 7.94 -1.98
C THR A 200 4.65 9.41 -1.80
N ILE A 201 4.55 9.91 -0.56
CA ILE A 201 4.17 11.30 -0.29
C ILE A 201 5.33 12.27 -0.45
N VAL A 202 6.56 11.84 -0.14
CA VAL A 202 7.75 12.69 -0.24
C VAL A 202 8.40 12.69 -1.63
N THR A 203 8.06 11.72 -2.49
CA THR A 203 8.64 11.58 -3.83
C THR A 203 7.92 12.48 -4.84
N ASP A 204 8.71 13.19 -5.64
CA ASP A 204 8.23 13.85 -6.86
C ASP A 204 8.36 12.89 -8.05
N PHE A 205 7.24 12.28 -8.45
CA PHE A 205 7.18 11.35 -9.58
C PHE A 205 7.13 12.09 -10.93
N ASN A 206 8.14 12.93 -11.16
CA ASN A 206 8.28 13.68 -12.41
C ASN A 206 8.84 12.78 -13.54
N GLU A 207 8.90 13.33 -14.75
CA GLU A 207 9.36 12.60 -15.94
C GLU A 207 10.80 12.11 -15.82
N GLU A 208 11.66 12.81 -15.08
CA GLU A 208 13.04 12.40 -14.81
C GLU A 208 13.08 11.19 -13.87
N TYR A 209 12.37 11.24 -12.74
CA TYR A 209 12.25 10.12 -11.81
C TYR A 209 11.73 8.87 -12.53
N LEU A 210 10.72 9.06 -13.37
CA LEU A 210 10.09 7.98 -14.13
C LEU A 210 10.89 7.55 -15.35
N GLY A 211 12.03 8.18 -15.66
CA GLY A 211 12.88 7.85 -16.80
C GLY A 211 12.17 8.00 -18.14
N VAL A 212 11.21 8.91 -18.27
CA VAL A 212 10.47 9.15 -19.51
C VAL A 212 11.43 9.73 -20.53
N ARG A 213 11.62 9.04 -21.66
CA ARG A 213 12.41 9.59 -22.77
C ARG A 213 11.81 10.90 -23.23
N LYS A 214 12.57 11.99 -23.11
CA LYS A 214 12.27 13.23 -23.81
C LYS A 214 12.47 12.94 -25.30
N ASN A 215 11.43 13.15 -26.11
CA ASN A 215 11.54 12.97 -27.56
C ASN A 215 12.70 13.85 -28.06
N GLU A 216 13.69 13.22 -28.70
CA GLU A 216 14.57 13.88 -29.67
C GLU A 216 13.78 14.17 -30.96
#